data_AF-A0A3B9P9U9-F1
#
_entry.id   AF-A0A3B9P9U9-F1
#
_cell.length_a   1.000
_cell.length_b   1.000
_cell.length_c   1.000
_cell.angle_alpha   90.00
_cell.angle_beta   90.00
_cell.angle_gamma   90.00
#
_symmetry.space_group_name_H-M   'P 1'
#
loop_
_entity.id
_entity.type
_entity.pdbx_description
1 polymer ?
#
loop_
_entity_poly.entity_id
_entity_poly.type
_entity_poly.pdbx_seq_one_letter_code
_entity_poly.pdbx_strand_id
1 'polypeptide(L)'
;MKKSIRFCALFLLLGSLLVSCGLPSSGGNDDLEGTRVAIAVQQTSLAMQQAQLAQSEPVQAEPQVEALPTYTPYPTYTAQPTEAQVVIEPTATSEPVLEEEPAPSASFEDWMEDVKILLYDDMYGLGEALVIENALDGLGLGDNTTNVRDAMGDFLSNMNSSTNWDLIIVGAENRDNISGEYFDVISSEMDRGSSFIIEVWYIDDISTGRIQPVFQRCGITFHRDWQRAWNSNLNDYLVYLLEPDNPLFSEPNAISMLIPYDVLWTGDVGDMVKLNTGSDAVLLGGAQAKEHSAYGLIAECMDGQMIWQTFSTHDYKTQDMINLWQNYIHHTLRARYDHLNP
;
A
#
# COMPACT_ATOMS: atom_id res chain seq x y z
N MET A 1 19.83 56.56 47.54
CA MET A 1 21.08 55.78 47.29
C MET A 1 21.05 54.36 47.85
N LYS A 2 20.69 54.10 49.12
CA LYS A 2 20.66 52.73 49.69
C LYS A 2 19.67 51.74 49.04
N LYS A 3 18.57 52.21 48.43
CA LYS A 3 17.58 51.35 47.75
C LYS A 3 18.02 50.90 46.35
N SER A 4 18.70 51.76 45.59
CA SER A 4 19.23 51.39 44.25
C SER A 4 20.37 50.38 44.33
N ILE A 5 21.19 50.42 45.39
CA ILE A 5 22.27 49.45 45.62
C ILE A 5 21.70 48.06 45.91
N ARG A 6 20.58 47.96 46.62
CA ARG A 6 19.91 46.67 46.89
C ARG A 6 19.28 46.06 45.64
N PHE A 7 18.73 46.89 44.75
CA PHE A 7 18.19 46.42 43.47
C PHE A 7 19.28 45.95 42.49
N CYS A 8 20.41 46.67 42.42
CA CYS A 8 21.56 46.23 41.61
C CYS A 8 22.17 44.93 42.13
N ALA A 9 22.29 44.76 43.46
CA ALA A 9 22.80 43.53 44.04
C ALA A 9 21.89 42.32 43.77
N LEU A 10 20.57 42.51 43.78
CA LEU A 10 19.61 41.44 43.48
C LEU A 10 19.67 41.02 42.00
N PHE A 11 19.81 41.97 41.08
CA PHE A 11 19.96 41.68 39.64
C PHE A 11 21.30 41.02 39.31
N LEU A 12 22.39 41.38 39.99
CA LEU A 12 23.69 40.72 39.84
C LEU A 12 23.68 39.28 40.36
N LEU A 13 22.93 39.00 41.43
CA LEU A 13 22.72 37.65 41.96
C LEU A 13 21.82 36.80 41.06
N LEU A 14 20.80 37.40 40.44
CA LEU A 14 19.92 36.69 39.50
C LEU A 14 20.60 36.41 38.15
N GLY A 15 21.46 37.31 37.69
CA GLY A 15 22.25 37.12 36.46
C GLY A 15 23.35 36.07 36.59
N SER A 16 23.91 35.85 37.79
CA SER A 16 24.94 34.83 38.03
C SER A 16 24.38 33.42 38.15
N LEU A 17 23.08 33.26 38.47
CA LEU A 17 22.38 31.96 38.49
C LEU A 17 22.01 31.45 37.09
N LEU A 18 21.97 32.32 36.07
CA LEU A 18 21.67 31.94 34.68
C LEU A 18 22.92 31.52 33.87
N VAL A 19 24.13 31.73 34.40
CA VAL A 19 25.41 31.42 33.70
C VAL A 19 26.06 30.13 34.23
N SER A 20 25.52 29.51 35.29
CA SER A 20 26.07 28.26 35.86
C SER A 20 25.59 26.96 35.21
N CYS A 21 24.76 27.01 34.16
CA CYS A 21 24.44 25.86 33.31
C CYS A 21 25.17 25.96 31.97
N GLY A 22 26.50 25.96 32.03
CA GLY A 22 27.38 25.81 30.88
C GLY A 22 28.42 24.73 31.17
N LEU A 23 28.02 23.47 31.07
CA LEU A 23 28.96 22.35 30.97
C LEU A 23 29.29 22.09 29.49
N PRO A 24 30.56 21.79 29.17
CA PRO A 24 31.02 21.58 27.81
C PRO A 24 30.72 20.15 27.38
N SER A 25 30.08 19.97 26.22
CA SER A 25 30.14 18.72 25.47
C SER A 25 30.50 19.04 24.03
N SER A 26 31.80 19.16 23.79
CA SER A 26 32.38 18.87 22.48
C SER A 26 32.50 17.36 22.37
N GLY A 27 31.69 16.73 21.51
CA GLY A 27 31.75 15.29 21.30
C GLY A 27 30.80 14.84 20.19
N GLY A 28 31.31 14.90 18.95
CA GLY A 28 31.00 14.00 17.84
C GLY A 28 29.55 13.69 17.47
N ASN A 29 29.14 14.16 16.30
CA ASN A 29 28.01 13.63 15.52
C ASN A 29 28.18 12.15 15.09
N ASP A 30 29.25 11.46 15.51
CA ASP A 30 29.53 10.07 15.15
C ASP A 30 28.60 9.06 15.85
N ASP A 31 28.00 9.40 16.99
CA ASP A 31 27.17 8.46 17.76
C ASP A 31 25.78 8.25 17.13
N LEU A 32 25.27 9.25 16.41
CA LEU A 32 24.01 9.19 15.66
C LEU A 32 24.15 8.41 14.35
N GLU A 33 25.25 8.60 13.62
CA GLU A 33 25.58 7.74 12.47
C GLU A 33 25.93 6.32 12.92
N GLY A 34 26.64 6.16 14.04
CA GLY A 34 26.93 4.86 14.62
C GLY A 34 25.67 4.09 15.01
N THR A 35 24.68 4.76 15.59
CA THR A 35 23.38 4.15 15.91
C THR A 35 22.58 3.82 14.65
N ARG A 36 22.62 4.67 13.62
CA ARG A 36 21.98 4.41 12.31
C ARG A 36 22.60 3.20 11.61
N VAL A 37 23.93 3.10 11.59
CA VAL A 37 24.66 1.96 11.04
C VAL A 37 24.37 0.71 11.87
N ALA A 38 24.29 0.82 13.20
CA ALA A 38 23.98 -0.31 14.06
C ALA A 38 22.58 -0.89 13.80
N ILE A 39 21.56 -0.04 13.61
CA ILE A 39 20.20 -0.48 13.29
C ILE A 39 20.15 -1.14 11.90
N ALA A 40 20.78 -0.53 10.89
CA ALA A 40 20.83 -1.10 9.55
C ALA A 40 21.57 -2.45 9.53
N VAL A 41 22.71 -2.56 10.23
CA VAL A 41 23.46 -3.82 10.38
C VAL A 41 22.64 -4.86 11.12
N GLN A 42 21.88 -4.46 12.14
CA GLN A 42 21.02 -5.38 12.87
C GLN A 42 19.90 -5.94 11.98
N GLN A 43 19.28 -5.11 11.15
CA GLN A 43 18.27 -5.54 10.17
C GLN A 43 18.88 -6.48 9.12
N THR A 44 20.06 -6.15 8.55
CA THR A 44 20.76 -7.05 7.61
C THR A 44 21.15 -8.38 8.27
N SER A 45 21.58 -8.36 9.53
CA SER A 45 21.96 -9.58 10.25
C SER A 45 20.76 -10.49 10.51
N LEU A 46 19.57 -9.92 10.74
CA LEU A 46 18.33 -10.67 10.93
C LEU A 46 17.86 -11.32 9.61
N ALA A 47 17.90 -10.57 8.50
CA ALA A 47 17.59 -11.07 7.17
C ALA A 47 18.53 -12.22 6.76
N MET A 48 19.83 -12.10 7.01
CA MET A 48 20.79 -13.20 6.79
C MET A 48 20.49 -14.44 7.63
N GLN A 49 20.05 -14.25 8.89
CA GLN A 49 19.74 -15.37 9.77
C GLN A 49 18.45 -16.09 9.32
N GLN A 50 17.46 -15.36 8.81
CA GLN A 50 16.25 -15.94 8.21
C GLN A 50 16.58 -16.71 6.90
N ALA A 51 17.46 -16.18 6.05
CA ALA A 51 17.91 -16.87 4.84
C ALA A 51 18.65 -18.19 5.15
N GLN A 52 19.45 -18.24 6.23
CA GLN A 52 20.12 -19.47 6.66
C GLN A 52 19.15 -20.52 7.23
N LEU A 53 18.06 -20.08 7.88
CA LEU A 53 17.03 -20.98 8.40
C LEU A 53 16.19 -21.59 7.25
N ALA A 54 15.89 -20.82 6.21
CA ALA A 54 15.18 -21.31 5.02
C ALA A 54 15.97 -22.35 4.20
N GLN A 55 17.30 -22.36 4.31
CA GLN A 55 18.16 -23.32 3.60
C GLN A 55 18.34 -24.66 4.34
N SER A 56 17.75 -24.81 5.54
CA SER A 56 17.99 -25.93 6.45
C SER A 56 16.84 -26.93 6.58
N GLU A 57 15.74 -26.78 5.82
CA GLU A 57 14.65 -27.76 5.84
C GLU A 57 15.01 -29.04 5.07
N PRO A 58 14.91 -30.23 5.70
CA PRO A 58 15.01 -31.49 4.98
C PRO A 58 13.70 -31.76 4.23
N VAL A 59 13.82 -32.08 2.93
CA VAL A 59 12.73 -32.61 2.10
C VAL A 59 12.12 -33.84 2.78
N GLN A 60 10.90 -33.70 3.28
CA GLN A 60 10.15 -34.78 3.92
C GLN A 60 9.39 -35.56 2.85
N ALA A 61 9.67 -36.87 2.74
CA ALA A 61 9.09 -37.76 1.76
C ALA A 61 7.59 -38.00 1.98
N GLU A 62 6.86 -38.03 0.86
CA GLU A 62 5.41 -38.25 0.73
C GLU A 62 5.00 -39.68 1.14
N PRO A 63 3.88 -39.89 1.87
CA PRO A 63 3.38 -41.23 2.17
C PRO A 63 2.63 -41.83 0.96
N GLN A 64 3.08 -43.00 0.50
CA GLN A 64 2.39 -43.80 -0.52
C GLN A 64 1.04 -44.32 0.01
N VAL A 65 -0.04 -44.05 -0.73
CA VAL A 65 -1.36 -44.64 -0.49
C VAL A 65 -1.49 -45.96 -1.25
N GLU A 66 -1.75 -47.03 -0.50
CA GLU A 66 -1.90 -48.41 -0.96
C GLU A 66 -3.30 -48.64 -1.57
N ALA A 67 -3.38 -49.23 -2.77
CA ALA A 67 -4.63 -49.52 -3.46
C ALA A 67 -5.23 -50.89 -3.04
N LEU A 68 -6.52 -50.92 -2.73
CA LEU A 68 -7.31 -52.16 -2.51
C LEU A 68 -8.19 -52.47 -3.74
N PRO A 69 -8.38 -53.76 -4.13
CA PRO A 69 -9.17 -54.13 -5.29
C PRO A 69 -10.65 -54.28 -4.92
N THR A 70 -11.58 -53.91 -5.83
CA THR A 70 -12.99 -54.32 -5.73
C THR A 70 -13.48 -54.85 -7.08
N TYR A 71 -13.99 -56.09 -7.04
CA TYR A 71 -14.51 -56.86 -8.16
C TYR A 71 -15.96 -56.46 -8.54
N THR A 72 -16.26 -56.60 -9.83
CA THR A 72 -17.55 -56.43 -10.56
C THR A 72 -18.63 -57.47 -10.18
N PRO A 73 -19.93 -57.31 -10.55
CA PRO A 73 -20.41 -57.82 -11.86
C PRO A 73 -21.54 -57.03 -12.58
N TYR A 74 -21.62 -57.23 -13.91
CA TYR A 74 -22.70 -56.84 -14.87
C TYR A 74 -24.01 -57.64 -14.70
N PRO A 75 -25.17 -57.15 -15.20
CA PRO A 75 -25.77 -57.58 -16.50
C PRO A 75 -26.54 -56.42 -17.23
N THR A 76 -27.18 -56.46 -18.41
CA THR A 76 -27.26 -57.31 -19.62
C THR A 76 -28.01 -56.46 -20.69
N TYR A 77 -27.70 -56.71 -21.96
CA TYR A 77 -28.33 -56.21 -23.20
C TYR A 77 -29.87 -56.28 -23.27
N THR A 78 -30.51 -55.34 -23.99
CA THR A 78 -31.71 -55.62 -24.82
C THR A 78 -31.74 -54.70 -26.04
N ALA A 79 -32.17 -55.24 -27.19
CA ALA A 79 -32.02 -54.70 -28.54
C ALA A 79 -33.19 -53.82 -29.05
N GLN A 80 -32.89 -53.15 -30.17
CA GLN A 80 -33.63 -52.22 -31.05
C GLN A 80 -35.01 -52.68 -31.57
N PRO A 81 -35.83 -51.77 -32.15
CA PRO A 81 -35.83 -51.51 -33.61
C PRO A 81 -35.98 -50.00 -33.98
N THR A 82 -35.22 -49.42 -34.93
CA THR A 82 -35.52 -49.17 -36.39
C THR A 82 -36.99 -48.76 -36.62
N GLU A 83 -37.37 -47.57 -37.10
CA GLU A 83 -37.10 -46.86 -38.38
C GLU A 83 -37.74 -45.45 -38.24
N ALA A 84 -37.15 -44.35 -38.73
CA ALA A 84 -37.59 -43.68 -39.96
C ALA A 84 -36.56 -42.63 -40.39
N GLN A 85 -36.17 -42.73 -41.66
CA GLN A 85 -35.32 -41.80 -42.37
C GLN A 85 -36.05 -40.46 -42.58
N VAL A 86 -35.38 -39.35 -42.30
CA VAL A 86 -35.76 -38.04 -42.86
C VAL A 86 -34.61 -37.52 -43.70
N VAL A 87 -35.04 -37.00 -44.84
CA VAL A 87 -34.34 -36.68 -46.07
C VAL A 87 -33.29 -35.58 -45.89
N ILE A 88 -32.22 -35.74 -46.66
CA ILE A 88 -31.04 -34.89 -46.81
C ILE A 88 -31.40 -33.62 -47.61
N GLU A 89 -30.99 -32.44 -47.13
CA GLU A 89 -30.88 -31.23 -47.95
C GLU A 89 -29.49 -30.60 -47.69
N PRO A 90 -28.71 -30.21 -48.73
CA PRO A 90 -27.30 -29.88 -48.57
C PRO A 90 -27.16 -28.41 -48.15
N THR A 91 -26.63 -28.16 -46.95
CA THR A 91 -26.24 -26.80 -46.54
C THR A 91 -24.73 -26.75 -46.30
N ALA A 92 -24.09 -25.94 -47.12
CA ALA A 92 -22.80 -25.24 -46.98
C ALA A 92 -21.63 -26.00 -46.32
N THR A 93 -20.63 -26.27 -47.16
CA THR A 93 -19.21 -26.42 -46.79
C THR A 93 -18.83 -25.37 -45.74
N SER A 94 -18.54 -25.83 -44.52
CA SER A 94 -17.85 -25.05 -43.50
C SER A 94 -16.43 -24.74 -44.00
N GLU A 95 -16.14 -23.45 -44.17
CA GLU A 95 -14.79 -22.91 -44.25
C GLU A 95 -13.99 -23.37 -43.01
N PRO A 96 -12.69 -23.69 -43.12
CA PRO A 96 -11.90 -24.01 -41.96
C PRO A 96 -11.87 -22.76 -41.05
N VAL A 97 -12.29 -22.93 -39.81
CA VAL A 97 -12.03 -21.99 -38.72
C VAL A 97 -10.51 -21.80 -38.70
N LEU A 98 -10.07 -20.61 -39.10
CA LEU A 98 -8.74 -20.13 -38.79
C LEU A 98 -8.62 -20.17 -37.27
N GLU A 99 -7.79 -21.08 -36.79
CA GLU A 99 -7.26 -21.06 -35.44
C GLU A 99 -6.55 -19.71 -35.30
N GLU A 100 -7.20 -18.73 -34.65
CA GLU A 100 -6.53 -17.50 -34.24
C GLU A 100 -5.42 -17.95 -33.28
N GLU A 101 -4.19 -17.90 -33.77
CA GLU A 101 -3.00 -17.97 -32.96
C GLU A 101 -3.15 -16.95 -31.82
N PRO A 102 -3.03 -17.35 -30.53
CA PRO A 102 -3.23 -16.42 -29.44
C PRO A 102 -2.26 -15.26 -29.64
N ALA A 103 -2.81 -14.03 -29.68
CA ALA A 103 -2.01 -12.83 -29.77
C ALA A 103 -0.91 -12.89 -28.69
N PRO A 104 0.34 -12.50 -29.00
CA PRO A 104 1.37 -12.48 -27.98
C PRO A 104 0.87 -11.59 -26.83
N SER A 105 0.78 -12.16 -25.62
CA SER A 105 0.52 -11.37 -24.42
C SER A 105 1.58 -10.28 -24.38
N ALA A 106 1.17 -9.01 -24.45
CA ALA A 106 2.07 -7.87 -24.34
C ALA A 106 2.91 -8.02 -23.06
N SER A 107 4.20 -7.65 -23.07
CA SER A 107 4.99 -7.70 -21.84
C SER A 107 4.41 -6.73 -20.80
N PHE A 108 4.82 -6.86 -19.55
CA PHE A 108 4.37 -5.92 -18.51
C PHE A 108 4.64 -4.47 -18.89
N GLU A 109 5.87 -4.19 -19.33
CA GLU A 109 6.31 -2.84 -19.67
C GLU A 109 5.48 -2.29 -20.83
N ASP A 110 5.26 -3.09 -21.88
CA ASP A 110 4.44 -2.69 -23.02
C ASP A 110 2.98 -2.45 -22.60
N TRP A 111 2.43 -3.26 -21.69
CA TRP A 111 1.08 -3.06 -21.16
C TRP A 111 1.00 -1.81 -20.27
N MET A 112 2.04 -1.56 -19.47
CA MET A 112 2.12 -0.42 -18.56
C MET A 112 2.12 0.92 -19.32
N GLU A 113 2.65 0.96 -20.54
CA GLU A 113 2.63 2.15 -21.40
C GLU A 113 1.22 2.59 -21.83
N ASP A 114 0.20 1.73 -21.74
CA ASP A 114 -1.17 2.00 -22.21
C ASP A 114 -2.23 2.00 -21.08
N VAL A 115 -1.81 1.90 -19.81
CA VAL A 115 -2.71 1.84 -18.66
C VAL A 115 -3.52 3.12 -18.50
N LYS A 116 -4.69 3.02 -17.88
CA LYS A 116 -5.53 4.18 -17.56
C LYS A 116 -5.55 4.41 -16.06
N ILE A 117 -5.06 5.58 -15.66
CA ILE A 117 -4.94 5.96 -14.25
C ILE A 117 -5.88 7.11 -13.94
N LEU A 118 -6.64 7.00 -12.85
CA LEU A 118 -7.44 8.09 -12.30
C LEU A 118 -6.80 8.54 -10.99
N LEU A 119 -6.46 9.83 -10.88
CA LEU A 119 -5.83 10.41 -9.69
C LEU A 119 -6.70 11.50 -9.07
N TYR A 120 -7.04 11.34 -7.79
CA TYR A 120 -7.49 12.40 -6.90
C TYR A 120 -6.40 12.69 -5.87
N ASP A 121 -6.04 13.95 -5.72
CA ASP A 121 -5.02 14.43 -4.77
C ASP A 121 -5.47 15.77 -4.20
N ASP A 122 -5.86 15.77 -2.92
CA ASP A 122 -6.40 16.94 -2.22
C ASP A 122 -5.31 17.88 -1.66
N MET A 123 -4.03 17.57 -1.85
CA MET A 123 -2.92 18.47 -1.55
C MET A 123 -2.71 19.53 -2.65
N TYR A 124 -3.41 19.39 -3.78
CA TYR A 124 -3.33 20.34 -4.87
C TYR A 124 -3.73 21.77 -4.43
N GLY A 125 -2.87 22.75 -4.72
CA GLY A 125 -3.12 24.15 -4.43
C GLY A 125 -2.73 24.62 -3.02
N LEU A 126 -2.21 23.73 -2.16
CA LEU A 126 -1.72 24.08 -0.82
C LEU A 126 -0.28 24.63 -0.81
N GLY A 127 0.43 24.59 -1.95
CA GLY A 127 1.81 25.05 -2.07
C GLY A 127 2.86 24.02 -1.67
N GLU A 128 2.42 22.81 -1.33
CA GLU A 128 3.25 21.64 -1.10
C GLU A 128 3.61 20.91 -2.40
N ALA A 129 4.55 19.96 -2.33
CA ALA A 129 4.98 19.19 -3.48
C ALA A 129 3.93 18.14 -3.89
N LEU A 130 3.56 18.09 -5.16
CA LEU A 130 2.61 17.08 -5.67
C LEU A 130 3.30 15.71 -5.78
N VAL A 131 3.47 15.01 -4.66
CA VAL A 131 4.28 13.78 -4.56
C VAL A 131 3.78 12.69 -5.51
N ILE A 132 2.46 12.46 -5.56
CA ILE A 132 1.85 11.41 -6.38
C ILE A 132 1.98 11.74 -7.88
N GLU A 133 1.71 12.99 -8.26
CA GLU A 133 1.90 13.47 -9.64
C GLU A 133 3.37 13.32 -10.08
N ASN A 134 4.32 13.72 -9.24
CA ASN A 134 5.74 13.55 -9.52
C ASN A 134 6.17 12.08 -9.63
N ALA A 135 5.55 11.18 -8.86
CA ALA A 135 5.80 9.75 -8.94
C ALA A 135 5.33 9.17 -10.28
N LEU A 136 4.11 9.52 -10.71
CA LEU A 136 3.56 9.13 -12.01
C LEU A 136 4.39 9.67 -13.17
N ASP A 137 4.79 10.94 -13.12
CA ASP A 137 5.67 11.54 -14.13
C ASP A 137 7.04 10.85 -14.18
N GLY A 138 7.59 10.50 -13.01
CA GLY A 138 8.86 9.77 -12.93
C GLY A 138 8.80 8.34 -13.48
N LEU A 139 7.60 7.74 -13.56
CA LEU A 139 7.35 6.46 -14.23
C LEU A 139 6.98 6.62 -15.71
N GLY A 140 6.85 7.86 -16.21
CA GLY A 140 6.38 8.12 -17.58
C GLY A 140 4.88 7.90 -17.77
N LEU A 141 4.10 7.86 -16.68
CA LEU A 141 2.66 7.58 -16.68
C LEU A 141 1.78 8.84 -16.60
N GLY A 142 2.38 10.03 -16.61
CA GLY A 142 1.68 11.31 -16.56
C GLY A 142 0.64 11.47 -17.69
N ASP A 143 0.99 11.13 -18.93
CA ASP A 143 0.11 11.23 -20.09
C ASP A 143 -1.08 10.24 -20.03
N ASN A 144 -0.91 9.15 -19.28
CA ASN A 144 -1.90 8.11 -19.04
C ASN A 144 -2.83 8.39 -17.85
N THR A 145 -2.55 9.49 -17.14
CA THR A 145 -3.23 9.85 -15.90
C THR A 145 -4.28 10.92 -16.16
N THR A 146 -5.53 10.59 -15.86
CA THR A 146 -6.59 11.58 -15.65
C THR A 146 -6.47 12.12 -14.23
N ASN A 147 -5.72 13.21 -14.06
CA ASN A 147 -5.56 13.88 -12.78
C ASN A 147 -6.68 14.91 -12.57
N VAL A 148 -7.59 14.61 -11.64
CA VAL A 148 -8.70 15.51 -11.28
C VAL A 148 -8.36 16.40 -10.08
N ARG A 149 -7.15 16.30 -9.51
CA ARG A 149 -6.68 17.12 -8.38
C ARG A 149 -7.64 17.01 -7.20
N ASP A 150 -8.01 18.14 -6.59
CA ASP A 150 -8.97 18.24 -5.49
C ASP A 150 -10.44 18.24 -5.96
N ALA A 151 -10.71 18.10 -7.27
CA ALA A 151 -12.04 18.15 -7.85
C ALA A 151 -12.83 16.86 -7.59
N MET A 152 -13.33 16.75 -6.36
CA MET A 152 -14.17 15.69 -5.83
C MET A 152 -15.29 15.27 -6.81
N GLY A 153 -16.08 16.24 -7.31
CA GLY A 153 -17.17 15.94 -8.25
C GLY A 153 -16.71 15.31 -9.57
N ASP A 154 -15.55 15.73 -10.09
CA ASP A 154 -15.00 15.18 -11.33
C ASP A 154 -14.42 13.78 -11.10
N PHE A 155 -13.85 13.51 -9.92
CA PHE A 155 -13.44 12.15 -9.53
C PHE A 155 -14.61 11.17 -9.56
N LEU A 156 -15.72 11.52 -8.89
CA LEU A 156 -16.93 10.69 -8.89
C LEU A 156 -17.52 10.52 -10.28
N SER A 157 -17.48 11.58 -11.11
CA SER A 157 -17.94 11.51 -12.50
C SER A 157 -17.11 10.52 -13.32
N ASN A 158 -15.79 10.54 -13.17
CA ASN A 158 -14.87 9.64 -13.87
C ASN A 158 -14.98 8.19 -13.42
N MET A 159 -15.13 7.93 -12.11
CA MET A 159 -15.36 6.56 -11.62
C MET A 159 -16.71 6.01 -12.09
N ASN A 160 -17.76 6.83 -12.19
CA ASN A 160 -19.05 6.41 -12.73
C ASN A 160 -19.11 6.35 -14.27
N SER A 161 -18.00 6.64 -14.95
CA SER A 161 -17.93 6.58 -16.41
C SER A 161 -17.79 5.14 -16.91
N SER A 162 -17.94 4.96 -18.22
CA SER A 162 -17.69 3.67 -18.88
C SER A 162 -16.20 3.34 -19.04
N THR A 163 -15.30 4.19 -18.58
CA THR A 163 -13.85 3.93 -18.62
C THR A 163 -13.52 2.77 -17.71
N ASN A 164 -12.77 1.79 -18.20
CA ASN A 164 -12.16 0.77 -17.36
C ASN A 164 -10.82 1.31 -16.91
N TRP A 165 -10.71 1.61 -15.62
CA TRP A 165 -9.48 2.09 -15.01
C TRP A 165 -8.60 0.89 -14.64
N ASP A 166 -7.31 0.99 -14.89
CA ASP A 166 -6.35 -0.02 -14.45
C ASP A 166 -5.89 0.27 -13.02
N LEU A 167 -5.72 1.56 -12.69
CA LEU A 167 -5.36 2.03 -11.37
C LEU A 167 -6.16 3.29 -10.99
N ILE A 168 -6.67 3.30 -9.77
CA ILE A 168 -7.32 4.46 -9.16
C ILE A 168 -6.52 4.84 -7.91
N ILE A 169 -6.08 6.09 -7.85
CA ILE A 169 -5.29 6.62 -6.73
C ILE A 169 -6.11 7.69 -6.00
N VAL A 170 -6.18 7.56 -4.67
CA VAL A 170 -6.83 8.52 -3.78
C VAL A 170 -5.79 9.02 -2.78
N GLY A 171 -5.30 10.24 -2.97
CA GLY A 171 -4.54 11.00 -1.97
C GLY A 171 -5.47 11.93 -1.20
N ALA A 172 -5.96 11.48 -0.05
CA ALA A 172 -6.79 12.27 0.86
C ALA A 172 -5.99 12.62 2.12
N GLU A 173 -5.10 13.59 2.00
CA GLU A 173 -4.17 14.03 3.04
C GLU A 173 -4.58 15.35 3.67
N ASN A 174 -5.11 16.27 2.87
CA ASN A 174 -5.63 17.54 3.37
C ASN A 174 -6.66 17.24 4.46
N ARG A 175 -6.74 18.13 5.45
CA ARG A 175 -7.61 17.96 6.62
C ARG A 175 -9.09 18.25 6.30
N ASP A 176 -9.47 18.02 5.05
CA ASP A 176 -10.81 18.08 4.51
C ASP A 176 -11.30 16.65 4.25
N ASN A 177 -12.49 16.32 4.75
CA ASN A 177 -12.99 14.95 4.65
C ASN A 177 -13.53 14.65 3.23
N ILE A 178 -13.09 13.54 2.63
CA ILE A 178 -13.78 12.92 1.49
C ILE A 178 -15.16 12.38 1.92
N SER A 179 -16.15 12.53 1.03
CA SER A 179 -17.53 12.09 1.28
C SER A 179 -17.61 10.56 1.36
N GLY A 180 -18.48 10.03 2.23
CA GLY A 180 -18.68 8.58 2.34
C GLY A 180 -19.20 7.91 1.06
N GLU A 181 -19.78 8.67 0.13
CA GLU A 181 -20.23 8.18 -1.20
C GLU A 181 -19.08 7.64 -2.07
N TYR A 182 -17.84 8.07 -1.78
CA TYR A 182 -16.64 7.62 -2.48
C TYR A 182 -16.44 6.11 -2.33
N PHE A 183 -16.66 5.60 -1.13
CA PHE A 183 -16.43 4.20 -0.82
C PHE A 183 -17.44 3.25 -1.47
N ASP A 184 -18.62 3.74 -1.84
CA ASP A 184 -19.56 2.93 -2.64
C ASP A 184 -19.07 2.77 -4.07
N VAL A 185 -18.57 3.87 -4.65
CA VAL A 185 -18.10 3.86 -6.03
C VAL A 185 -16.79 3.08 -6.13
N ILE A 186 -15.89 3.22 -5.16
CA ILE A 186 -14.70 2.36 -5.01
C ILE A 186 -15.13 0.89 -4.98
N SER A 187 -16.12 0.53 -4.15
CA SER A 187 -16.61 -0.86 -4.10
C SER A 187 -17.11 -1.35 -5.47
N SER A 188 -17.74 -0.47 -6.27
CA SER A 188 -18.21 -0.80 -7.62
C SER A 188 -17.05 -0.96 -8.62
N GLU A 189 -16.03 -0.12 -8.53
CA GLU A 189 -14.82 -0.22 -9.35
C GLU A 189 -13.96 -1.45 -8.99
N MET A 190 -13.95 -1.86 -7.72
CA MET A 190 -13.35 -3.14 -7.31
C MET A 190 -14.04 -4.32 -8.00
N ASP A 191 -15.36 -4.29 -8.17
CA ASP A 191 -16.10 -5.34 -8.89
C ASP A 191 -15.75 -5.37 -10.40
N ARG A 192 -15.24 -4.26 -10.95
CA ARG A 192 -14.71 -4.17 -12.33
C ARG A 192 -13.25 -4.61 -12.43
N GLY A 193 -12.62 -4.91 -11.29
CA GLY A 193 -11.23 -5.35 -11.19
C GLY A 193 -10.21 -4.21 -11.24
N SER A 194 -10.63 -2.95 -11.11
CA SER A 194 -9.70 -1.82 -11.01
C SER A 194 -8.79 -2.01 -9.78
N SER A 195 -7.53 -1.61 -9.89
CA SER A 195 -6.61 -1.61 -8.75
C SER A 195 -6.60 -0.26 -8.03
N PHE A 196 -6.16 -0.25 -6.76
CA PHE A 196 -6.31 0.91 -5.88
C PHE A 196 -5.06 1.19 -5.05
N ILE A 197 -4.71 2.48 -4.94
CA ILE A 197 -3.80 2.95 -3.90
C ILE A 197 -4.50 4.08 -3.17
N ILE A 198 -4.69 3.93 -1.85
CA ILE A 198 -5.50 4.83 -1.05
C ILE A 198 -4.68 5.35 0.12
N GLU A 199 -4.44 6.66 0.14
CA GLU A 199 -3.97 7.40 1.31
C GLU A 199 -5.15 8.09 2.00
N VAL A 200 -5.41 7.71 3.27
CA VAL A 200 -6.43 8.35 4.12
C VAL A 200 -5.94 8.37 5.56
N TRP A 201 -5.88 9.55 6.18
CA TRP A 201 -5.37 9.72 7.54
C TRP A 201 -6.41 9.54 8.65
N TYR A 202 -7.71 9.73 8.38
CA TYR A 202 -8.80 9.82 9.37
C TYR A 202 -9.78 8.62 9.29
N ILE A 203 -9.23 7.42 9.15
CA ILE A 203 -9.99 6.18 9.22
C ILE A 203 -10.84 6.09 10.49
N ASP A 204 -10.39 6.58 11.65
CA ASP A 204 -11.13 6.52 12.91
C ASP A 204 -12.55 7.11 12.80
N ASP A 205 -12.65 8.27 12.14
CA ASP A 205 -13.87 9.04 11.90
C ASP A 205 -14.84 8.34 10.93
N ILE A 206 -14.31 7.60 9.96
CA ILE A 206 -15.12 6.93 8.91
C ILE A 206 -15.25 5.43 9.11
N SER A 207 -14.54 4.86 10.08
CA SER A 207 -14.39 3.42 10.29
C SER A 207 -15.71 2.68 10.44
N THR A 208 -16.73 3.31 11.03
CA THR A 208 -18.06 2.70 11.21
C THR A 208 -19.06 3.01 10.09
N GLY A 209 -18.63 3.77 9.09
CA GLY A 209 -19.44 4.25 8.00
C GLY A 209 -19.35 3.40 6.73
N ARG A 210 -19.40 4.09 5.58
CA ARG A 210 -19.52 3.48 4.25
C ARG A 210 -18.22 2.87 3.72
N ILE A 211 -17.09 3.04 4.42
CA ILE A 211 -15.80 2.41 4.11
C ILE A 211 -15.79 0.90 4.43
N GLN A 212 -16.68 0.44 5.32
CA GLN A 212 -16.69 -0.94 5.82
C GLN A 212 -16.65 -2.01 4.72
N PRO A 213 -17.43 -1.94 3.62
CA PRO A 213 -17.35 -2.94 2.56
C PRO A 213 -15.95 -3.05 1.94
N VAL A 214 -15.27 -1.92 1.74
CA VAL A 214 -13.90 -1.89 1.20
C VAL A 214 -12.93 -2.52 2.20
N PHE A 215 -13.04 -2.18 3.48
CA PHE A 215 -12.22 -2.78 4.55
C PHE A 215 -12.44 -4.28 4.72
N GLN A 216 -13.69 -4.75 4.63
CA GLN A 216 -14.00 -6.18 4.73
C GLN A 216 -13.42 -6.96 3.54
N ARG A 217 -13.51 -6.41 2.32
CA ARG A 217 -12.91 -7.01 1.11
C ARG A 217 -11.39 -7.01 1.16
N CYS A 218 -10.80 -5.91 1.61
CA CYS A 218 -9.36 -5.83 1.83
C CYS A 218 -8.93 -6.76 2.96
N GLY A 219 -9.76 -6.96 3.99
CA GLY A 219 -9.45 -7.82 5.13
C GLY A 219 -8.73 -7.10 6.28
N ILE A 220 -8.88 -5.78 6.35
CA ILE A 220 -8.36 -4.94 7.45
C ILE A 220 -9.50 -4.31 8.25
N THR A 221 -9.17 -3.78 9.42
CA THR A 221 -10.09 -2.96 10.20
C THR A 221 -9.34 -1.91 11.01
N PHE A 222 -10.04 -0.84 11.37
CA PHE A 222 -9.50 0.18 12.26
C PHE A 222 -9.00 -0.45 13.57
N HIS A 223 -7.82 -0.02 14.00
CA HIS A 223 -7.23 -0.45 15.25
C HIS A 223 -7.13 0.69 16.26
N ARG A 224 -6.46 1.77 15.89
CA ARG A 224 -6.10 2.84 16.82
C ARG A 224 -5.75 4.14 16.11
N ASP A 225 -6.22 5.23 16.67
CA ASP A 225 -5.87 6.59 16.29
C ASP A 225 -4.39 6.92 16.59
N TRP A 226 -3.69 7.49 15.59
CA TRP A 226 -2.30 7.89 15.67
C TRP A 226 -2.15 9.40 15.81
N GLN A 227 -2.22 9.86 17.06
CA GLN A 227 -2.10 11.29 17.39
C GLN A 227 -0.66 11.71 17.70
N ARG A 228 -0.33 12.92 17.25
CA ARG A 228 0.90 13.69 17.51
C ARG A 228 0.62 14.97 18.29
N ALA A 229 1.17 15.04 19.50
CA ALA A 229 1.21 16.28 20.27
C ALA A 229 2.23 17.28 19.69
N TRP A 230 2.02 18.57 19.94
CA TRP A 230 2.81 19.70 19.42
C TRP A 230 4.33 19.64 19.69
N ASN A 231 4.77 18.88 20.69
CA ASN A 231 6.17 18.76 21.10
C ASN A 231 6.64 17.30 21.13
N SER A 232 5.97 16.43 20.39
CA SER A 232 6.31 15.01 20.35
C SER A 232 7.68 14.79 19.69
N ASN A 233 8.34 13.71 20.08
CA ASN A 233 9.56 13.29 19.43
C ASN A 233 9.20 12.60 18.11
N LEU A 234 9.74 13.06 16.98
CA LEU A 234 9.47 12.46 15.67
C LEU A 234 9.92 11.00 15.56
N ASN A 235 10.85 10.57 16.41
CA ASN A 235 11.25 9.15 16.51
C ASN A 235 10.13 8.24 17.05
N ASP A 236 9.06 8.80 17.61
CA ASP A 236 7.87 8.04 18.01
C ASP A 236 6.90 7.83 16.82
N TYR A 237 7.19 8.44 15.66
CA TYR A 237 6.36 8.43 14.45
C TYR A 237 7.07 7.77 13.25
N LEU A 238 7.93 6.79 13.51
CA LEU A 238 8.61 6.01 12.49
C LEU A 238 7.65 4.99 11.85
N VAL A 239 7.77 4.79 10.54
CA VAL A 239 7.13 3.67 9.85
C VAL A 239 8.18 2.59 9.62
N TYR A 240 8.06 1.51 10.36
CA TYR A 240 8.90 0.34 10.21
C TYR A 240 8.42 -0.50 9.04
N LEU A 241 9.34 -0.98 8.21
CA LEU A 241 9.06 -1.98 7.19
C LEU A 241 8.90 -3.33 7.90
N LEU A 242 7.70 -3.89 7.85
CA LEU A 242 7.37 -5.17 8.47
C LEU A 242 7.77 -6.33 7.56
N GLU A 243 7.58 -6.16 6.26
CA GLU A 243 7.97 -7.13 5.22
C GLU A 243 9.02 -6.50 4.28
N PRO A 244 10.26 -6.26 4.74
CA PRO A 244 11.27 -5.52 3.97
C PRO A 244 11.72 -6.23 2.68
N ASP A 245 11.47 -7.54 2.57
CA ASP A 245 11.78 -8.34 1.38
C ASP A 245 10.64 -8.29 0.33
N ASN A 246 9.51 -7.64 0.62
CA ASN A 246 8.42 -7.47 -0.34
C ASN A 246 8.90 -6.55 -1.51
N PRO A 247 8.64 -6.92 -2.78
CA PRO A 247 9.02 -6.12 -3.95
C PRO A 247 8.61 -4.64 -3.89
N LEU A 248 7.51 -4.33 -3.19
CA LEU A 248 7.05 -2.97 -2.95
C LEU A 248 8.09 -2.07 -2.26
N PHE A 249 9.08 -2.62 -1.56
CA PHE A 249 10.19 -1.84 -0.97
C PHE A 249 11.51 -1.91 -1.74
N SER A 250 11.54 -2.61 -2.88
CA SER A 250 12.75 -2.75 -3.69
C SER A 250 12.57 -2.40 -5.18
N GLU A 251 11.34 -2.32 -5.68
CA GLU A 251 11.05 -2.15 -7.11
C GLU A 251 10.02 -1.03 -7.36
N PRO A 252 10.33 -0.05 -8.23
CA PRO A 252 11.61 0.16 -8.91
C PRO A 252 12.71 0.78 -8.02
N ASN A 253 12.36 1.25 -6.82
CA ASN A 253 13.30 1.93 -5.92
C ASN A 253 13.53 1.16 -4.63
N ALA A 254 14.74 1.26 -4.09
CA ALA A 254 15.04 0.76 -2.75
C ALA A 254 14.49 1.72 -1.69
N ILE A 255 13.62 1.21 -0.81
CA ILE A 255 13.01 1.93 0.29
C ILE A 255 13.61 1.45 1.61
N SER A 256 13.95 2.40 2.47
CA SER A 256 14.32 2.12 3.85
C SER A 256 13.19 2.56 4.79
N MET A 257 13.33 2.24 6.07
CA MET A 257 12.44 2.76 7.13
C MET A 257 12.13 4.26 6.93
N LEU A 258 10.85 4.62 6.99
CA LEU A 258 10.41 5.99 6.79
C LEU A 258 10.57 6.76 8.10
N ILE A 259 11.33 7.85 8.04
CA ILE A 259 11.62 8.72 9.17
C ILE A 259 10.97 10.08 8.88
N PRO A 260 10.06 10.57 9.74
CA PRO A 260 9.49 11.90 9.56
C PRO A 260 10.60 12.94 9.49
N TYR A 261 10.52 13.80 8.49
CA TYR A 261 11.50 14.84 8.21
C TYR A 261 11.04 16.21 8.71
N ASP A 262 9.75 16.49 8.55
CA ASP A 262 9.11 17.72 9.01
C ASP A 262 7.74 17.41 9.60
N VAL A 263 7.10 18.42 10.16
CA VAL A 263 5.75 18.33 10.74
C VAL A 263 4.84 19.22 9.92
N LEU A 264 4.19 18.63 8.90
CA LEU A 264 3.16 19.37 8.17
C LEU A 264 1.87 19.42 9.01
N TRP A 265 1.52 18.29 9.61
CA TRP A 265 0.29 18.16 10.39
C TRP A 265 0.53 18.02 11.88
N THR A 266 -0.39 18.50 12.73
CA THR A 266 -0.32 18.29 14.17
C THR A 266 -1.69 17.86 14.68
N GLY A 267 -1.73 17.07 15.76
CA GLY A 267 -2.93 16.37 16.19
C GLY A 267 -2.96 15.04 15.49
N ASP A 268 -3.98 14.79 14.68
CA ASP A 268 -4.08 13.55 13.93
C ASP A 268 -3.02 13.48 12.84
N VAL A 269 -2.27 12.38 12.78
CA VAL A 269 -1.22 12.15 11.77
C VAL A 269 -1.45 10.85 11.00
N GLY A 270 -2.59 10.22 11.22
CA GLY A 270 -2.94 8.96 10.62
C GLY A 270 -3.67 8.04 11.59
N ASP A 271 -3.95 6.86 11.07
CA ASP A 271 -4.63 5.82 11.80
C ASP A 271 -3.97 4.49 11.60
N MET A 272 -4.01 3.66 12.62
CA MET A 272 -3.47 2.32 12.54
C MET A 272 -4.57 1.32 12.25
N VAL A 273 -4.26 0.37 11.38
CA VAL A 273 -5.13 -0.76 11.05
C VAL A 273 -4.59 -2.06 11.65
N LYS A 274 -5.45 -3.08 11.66
CA LYS A 274 -5.10 -4.46 11.99
C LYS A 274 -5.77 -5.41 11.02
N LEU A 275 -5.22 -6.62 10.92
CA LEU A 275 -5.77 -7.66 10.07
C LEU A 275 -7.05 -8.24 10.67
N ASN A 276 -8.02 -8.56 9.81
CA ASN A 276 -9.17 -9.38 10.19
C ASN A 276 -8.74 -10.84 10.35
N THR A 277 -9.45 -11.59 11.20
CA THR A 277 -9.11 -13.00 11.43
C THR A 277 -9.33 -13.82 10.17
N GLY A 278 -8.28 -14.50 9.71
CA GLY A 278 -8.32 -15.33 8.49
C GLY A 278 -8.30 -14.55 7.19
N SER A 279 -7.90 -13.27 7.22
CA SER A 279 -7.62 -12.48 6.03
C SER A 279 -6.26 -12.83 5.44
N ASP A 280 -6.15 -12.73 4.12
CA ASP A 280 -4.90 -12.86 3.36
C ASP A 280 -4.17 -11.51 3.19
N ALA A 281 -4.66 -10.42 3.79
CA ALA A 281 -4.00 -9.13 3.77
C ALA A 281 -2.70 -9.15 4.58
N VAL A 282 -1.76 -8.30 4.16
CA VAL A 282 -0.43 -8.20 4.75
C VAL A 282 -0.21 -6.76 5.21
N LEU A 283 0.29 -6.58 6.44
CA LEU A 283 0.79 -5.29 6.88
C LEU A 283 2.24 -5.17 6.43
N LEU A 284 2.51 -4.27 5.48
CA LEU A 284 3.85 -4.05 4.95
C LEU A 284 4.65 -3.04 5.77
N GLY A 285 3.95 -2.08 6.37
CA GLY A 285 4.53 -1.04 7.19
C GLY A 285 3.71 -0.81 8.45
N GLY A 286 4.35 -0.46 9.56
CA GLY A 286 3.65 -0.25 10.82
C GLY A 286 4.41 0.57 11.84
N ALA A 287 3.71 1.01 12.89
CA ALA A 287 4.27 1.80 13.98
C ALA A 287 5.09 0.95 14.97
N GLN A 288 5.04 -0.38 14.86
CA GLN A 288 5.78 -1.30 15.73
C GLN A 288 6.52 -2.36 14.90
N ALA A 289 7.85 -2.33 14.94
CA ALA A 289 8.75 -3.14 14.10
C ALA A 289 8.60 -4.68 14.16
N LYS A 290 7.79 -5.22 15.08
CA LYS A 290 7.65 -6.66 15.31
C LYS A 290 6.19 -7.11 15.36
N GLU A 291 5.27 -6.23 15.02
CA GLU A 291 3.84 -6.51 15.05
C GLU A 291 3.33 -6.55 13.61
N HIS A 292 3.09 -7.76 13.11
CA HIS A 292 2.71 -8.01 11.72
C HIS A 292 1.18 -8.16 11.55
N SER A 293 0.42 -8.08 12.64
CA SER A 293 -1.04 -8.27 12.63
C SER A 293 -1.84 -7.05 13.10
N ALA A 294 -1.19 -6.05 13.69
CA ALA A 294 -1.78 -4.83 14.19
C ALA A 294 -0.82 -3.64 14.05
N TYR A 295 -1.28 -2.44 14.42
CA TYR A 295 -0.49 -1.20 14.34
C TYR A 295 0.05 -0.92 12.92
N GLY A 296 -0.67 -1.40 11.89
CA GLY A 296 -0.31 -1.25 10.48
C GLY A 296 -0.58 0.15 9.98
N LEU A 297 0.31 0.63 9.12
CA LEU A 297 0.29 1.94 8.48
C LEU A 297 0.36 1.85 6.96
N ILE A 298 0.89 0.73 6.46
CA ILE A 298 0.82 0.32 5.06
C ILE A 298 0.24 -1.08 5.04
N ALA A 299 -0.87 -1.29 4.34
CA ALA A 299 -1.48 -2.60 4.17
C ALA A 299 -1.65 -2.93 2.69
N GLU A 300 -1.35 -4.18 2.33
CA GLU A 300 -1.55 -4.76 1.02
C GLU A 300 -2.67 -5.80 1.10
N CYS A 301 -3.57 -5.80 0.12
CA CYS A 301 -4.67 -6.76 0.04
C CYS A 301 -5.09 -7.01 -1.40
N MET A 302 -5.98 -7.99 -1.58
CA MET A 302 -6.47 -8.43 -2.90
C MET A 302 -5.31 -8.83 -3.82
N ASP A 303 -4.40 -9.66 -3.32
CA ASP A 303 -3.25 -10.18 -4.06
C ASP A 303 -2.39 -9.06 -4.70
N GLY A 304 -2.21 -7.95 -3.96
CA GLY A 304 -1.42 -6.79 -4.40
C GLY A 304 -2.17 -5.75 -5.23
N GLN A 305 -3.45 -5.97 -5.53
CA GLN A 305 -4.26 -5.00 -6.29
C GLN A 305 -4.74 -3.81 -5.46
N MET A 306 -4.57 -3.84 -4.14
CA MET A 306 -4.97 -2.74 -3.27
C MET A 306 -3.90 -2.46 -2.20
N ILE A 307 -3.47 -1.21 -2.14
CA ILE A 307 -2.57 -0.67 -1.11
C ILE A 307 -3.30 0.41 -0.32
N TRP A 308 -3.19 0.34 1.00
CA TRP A 308 -3.60 1.38 1.93
C TRP A 308 -2.38 2.01 2.58
N GLN A 309 -2.27 3.32 2.50
CA GLN A 309 -1.40 4.14 3.34
C GLN A 309 -2.29 4.93 4.30
N THR A 310 -2.01 4.86 5.60
CA THR A 310 -2.89 5.45 6.61
C THR A 310 -2.21 6.57 7.39
N PHE A 311 -1.15 7.12 6.82
CA PHE A 311 -0.39 8.25 7.34
C PHE A 311 -0.15 9.27 6.23
N SER A 312 0.10 10.52 6.63
CA SER A 312 0.28 11.63 5.71
C SER A 312 1.65 11.61 5.01
N THR A 313 1.64 11.66 3.69
CA THR A 313 2.85 11.64 2.86
C THR A 313 3.79 12.80 3.18
N HIS A 314 3.28 14.01 3.43
CA HIS A 314 4.12 15.21 3.52
C HIS A 314 4.87 15.40 4.85
N ASP A 315 4.69 14.51 5.83
CA ASP A 315 5.55 14.49 7.03
C ASP A 315 6.96 13.92 6.75
N TYR A 316 7.14 13.26 5.60
CA TYR A 316 8.37 12.56 5.23
C TYR A 316 9.12 13.30 4.14
N LYS A 317 10.37 12.90 3.88
CA LYS A 317 11.15 13.51 2.80
C LYS A 317 10.46 13.28 1.47
N THR A 318 10.25 14.36 0.72
CA THR A 318 9.56 14.35 -0.57
C THR A 318 10.11 13.27 -1.52
N GLN A 319 11.43 13.15 -1.68
CA GLN A 319 12.01 12.16 -2.58
C GLN A 319 11.79 10.71 -2.11
N ASP A 320 11.87 10.46 -0.79
CA ASP A 320 11.66 9.12 -0.24
C ASP A 320 10.21 8.69 -0.49
N MET A 321 9.26 9.63 -0.37
CA MET A 321 7.85 9.38 -0.67
C MET A 321 7.57 9.27 -2.16
N ILE A 322 8.18 10.08 -3.02
CA ILE A 322 8.08 9.90 -4.49
C ILE A 322 8.52 8.48 -4.85
N ASN A 323 9.66 8.02 -4.32
CA ASN A 323 10.16 6.67 -4.58
C ASN A 323 9.19 5.58 -4.09
N LEU A 324 8.62 5.75 -2.89
CA LEU A 324 7.64 4.81 -2.34
C LEU A 324 6.36 4.77 -3.19
N TRP A 325 5.85 5.92 -3.60
CA TRP A 325 4.67 6.02 -4.46
C TRP A 325 4.93 5.40 -5.85
N GLN A 326 6.13 5.54 -6.40
CA GLN A 326 6.51 4.83 -7.62
C GLN A 326 6.46 3.31 -7.43
N ASN A 327 6.93 2.82 -6.29
CA ASN A 327 6.83 1.40 -5.97
C ASN A 327 5.39 0.93 -5.78
N TYR A 328 4.54 1.71 -5.10
CA TYR A 328 3.12 1.41 -4.98
C TYR A 328 2.47 1.29 -6.36
N ILE A 329 2.67 2.28 -7.23
CA ILE A 329 2.10 2.30 -8.59
C ILE A 329 2.57 1.08 -9.38
N HIS A 330 3.87 0.82 -9.41
CA HIS A 330 4.46 -0.30 -10.15
C HIS A 330 3.96 -1.66 -9.63
N HIS A 331 4.02 -1.88 -8.31
CA HIS A 331 3.58 -3.13 -7.66
C HIS A 331 2.09 -3.40 -7.93
N THR A 332 1.25 -2.38 -7.79
CA THR A 332 -0.19 -2.54 -7.95
C THR A 332 -0.57 -2.80 -9.41
N LEU A 333 0.08 -2.10 -10.36
CA LEU A 333 -0.08 -2.34 -11.80
C LEU A 333 0.43 -3.73 -12.20
N ARG A 334 1.52 -4.22 -11.58
CA ARG A 334 2.01 -5.59 -11.78
C ARG A 334 0.95 -6.61 -11.38
N ALA A 335 0.39 -6.48 -10.18
CA ALA A 335 -0.69 -7.33 -9.69
C ALA A 335 -1.93 -7.28 -10.59
N ARG A 336 -2.27 -6.10 -11.14
CA ARG A 336 -3.35 -5.95 -12.11
C ARG A 336 -3.07 -6.72 -13.40
N TYR A 337 -1.89 -6.57 -13.97
CA TYR A 337 -1.50 -7.27 -15.18
C TYR A 337 -1.53 -8.78 -14.98
N ASP A 338 -0.97 -9.29 -13.88
CA ASP A 338 -0.87 -10.72 -13.63
C ASP A 338 -2.27 -11.33 -13.46
N HIS A 339 -3.21 -10.60 -12.84
CA HIS A 339 -4.61 -10.99 -12.76
C HIS A 339 -5.32 -11.04 -14.13
N LEU A 340 -4.96 -10.13 -15.04
CA LEU A 340 -5.49 -10.12 -16.42
C LEU A 340 -4.87 -11.21 -17.30
N ASN A 341 -3.70 -11.74 -16.92
CA ASN A 341 -2.91 -12.71 -17.69
C ASN A 341 -2.45 -13.90 -16.81
N PRO A 342 -3.38 -14.76 -16.35
CA PRO A 342 -3.12 -15.83 -15.37
C PRO A 342 -2.33 -17.04 -15.88
#